data_AF-A0A443ISE4-F1
#
_entry.id   AF-A0A443ISE4-F1
#
_cell.length_a   1.000
_cell.length_b   1.000
_cell.length_c   1.000
_cell.angle_alpha   90.00
_cell.angle_beta   90.00
_cell.angle_gamma   90.00
#
_symmetry.space_group_name_H-M   'P 1'
#
loop_
_entity.id
_entity.type
_entity.pdbx_description
1 polymer ?
#
loop_
_entity_poly.entity_id
_entity_poly.type
_entity_poly.pdbx_seq_one_letter_code
_entity_poly.pdbx_strand_id
1 'polypeptide(L)' 'MCREKDIEPRRKFSGKFNVRLTPDDHAAAVIAAAASGKSLNEWIVGTIREATE' A
#
# COMPACT_ATOMS: atom_id res chain seq x y z
N MET A 1 23.62 0.75 -20.56
CA MET A 1 24.23 1.30 -19.33
C MET A 1 23.30 1.32 -18.11
N CYS A 2 22.99 0.15 -17.56
CA CYS A 2 22.61 -0.08 -16.14
C CYS A 2 23.03 -1.50 -15.73
N ARG A 3 23.01 -2.44 -16.69
CA ARG A 3 23.63 -3.79 -16.56
C ARG A 3 25.17 -3.81 -16.52
N GLU A 4 25.84 -2.76 -17.01
CA GLU A 4 27.30 -2.74 -17.16
C GLU A 4 28.04 -2.30 -15.88
N LYS A 5 27.32 -1.98 -14.80
CA LYS A 5 27.91 -1.41 -13.57
C LYS A 5 27.51 -2.11 -12.27
N ASP A 6 26.83 -3.26 -12.33
CA ASP A 6 26.37 -4.00 -11.13
C ASP A 6 25.56 -3.15 -10.13
N ILE A 7 24.94 -2.06 -10.60
CA ILE A 7 24.21 -1.13 -9.73
C ILE A 7 22.78 -1.66 -9.62
N GLU A 8 22.48 -2.34 -8.51
CA GLU A 8 21.10 -2.70 -8.17
C GLU A 8 20.20 -1.46 -8.32
N PRO A 9 18.98 -1.60 -8.89
CA PRO A 9 18.08 -0.48 -9.12
C PRO A 9 17.93 0.34 -7.82
N ARG A 10 18.17 1.63 -7.97
CA ARG A 10 18.30 2.60 -6.88
C ARG A 10 17.03 2.57 -6.01
N ARG A 11 17.13 1.87 -4.87
CA ARG A 11 16.15 1.63 -3.78
C ARG A 11 15.35 0.33 -3.91
N LYS A 12 15.69 -0.61 -3.02
CA LYS A 12 14.79 -1.69 -2.59
C LYS A 12 13.58 -1.05 -1.90
N PHE A 13 12.37 -1.37 -2.35
CA PHE A 13 11.16 -0.95 -1.67
C PHE A 13 11.01 -1.75 -0.38
N SER A 14 10.86 -1.07 0.75
CA SER A 14 10.82 -1.70 2.08
C SER A 14 9.50 -2.42 2.39
N GLY A 15 8.50 -2.31 1.50
CA GLY A 15 7.13 -2.77 1.73
C GLY A 15 6.34 -1.93 2.74
N LYS A 16 6.96 -0.92 3.37
CA LYS A 16 6.27 -0.01 4.30
C LYS A 16 5.63 1.13 3.53
N PHE A 17 4.33 1.33 3.72
CA PHE A 17 3.56 2.40 3.10
C PHE A 17 2.83 3.22 4.16
N ASN A 18 3.50 4.26 4.67
CA ASN A 18 2.92 5.15 5.67
C ASN A 18 2.18 6.28 4.95
N VAL A 19 0.86 6.33 5.12
CA VAL A 19 0.01 7.40 4.58
C VAL A 19 -0.57 8.24 5.70
N ARG A 20 -0.80 9.53 5.41
CA ARG A 20 -1.54 10.42 6.30
C ARG A 20 -2.98 10.51 5.80
N LEU A 21 -3.92 10.21 6.69
CA LEU A 21 -5.35 10.31 6.44
C LEU A 21 -5.95 11.36 7.38
N THR A 22 -7.06 11.97 6.97
CA THR A 22 -7.89 12.70 7.92
C THR A 22 -8.57 11.71 8.87
N PRO A 23 -9.04 12.15 10.06
CA PRO A 23 -9.79 11.28 10.97
C PRO A 23 -11.01 10.64 10.29
N ASP A 24 -11.74 11.40 9.47
CA ASP A 24 -12.90 10.91 8.71
C ASP A 24 -12.52 9.84 7.68
N ASP A 25 -11.47 10.07 6.88
CA ASP A 25 -11.02 9.07 5.90
C ASP A 25 -10.54 7.78 6.58
N HIS A 26 -9.84 7.92 7.71
CA HIS A 26 -9.40 6.76 8.49
C HIS A 26 -10.59 5.97 9.05
N ALA A 27 -11.60 6.65 9.59
CA ALA A 27 -12.81 6.00 10.09
C ALA A 27 -13.57 5.27 8.98
N ALA A 28 -13.76 5.93 7.82
CA ALA A 28 -14.41 5.33 6.66
C ALA A 28 -13.67 4.07 6.16
N ALA A 29 -12.34 4.12 6.10
CA ALA A 29 -11.52 2.98 5.69
C ALA A 29 -11.60 1.81 6.69
N VAL A 30 -11.60 2.08 8.00
CA VAL A 30 -11.77 1.05 9.04
C VAL A 30 -13.14 0.37 8.92
N ILE A 31 -14.22 1.14 8.71
CA ILE A 31 -15.57 0.59 8.53
C ILE A 31 -15.64 -0.28 7.28
N ALA A 32 -15.09 0.18 6.16
CA ALA A 32 -15.07 -0.59 4.90
C ALA A 32 -14.28 -1.90 5.01
N ALA A 33 -13.13 -1.85 5.69
CA ALA A 33 -12.32 -3.04 5.97
C ALA A 33 -13.09 -4.06 6.83
N ALA A 34 -13.71 -3.60 7.93
CA ALA A 34 -14.51 -4.44 8.81
C ALA A 34 -15.71 -5.07 8.09
N ALA A 35 -16.43 -4.30 7.27
CA ALA A 35 -17.54 -4.81 6.45
C ALA A 35 -17.08 -5.88 5.45
N SER A 36 -15.81 -5.83 5.03
CA SER A 36 -15.18 -6.82 4.16
C SER A 36 -14.58 -8.02 4.92
N GLY A 37 -14.67 -8.05 6.25
CA GLY A 37 -14.03 -9.08 7.09
C GLY A 37 -12.50 -9.07 7.05
N LYS A 38 -11.89 -7.94 6.70
CA LYS A 38 -10.44 -7.78 6.53
C LYS A 38 -9.88 -6.81 7.58
N SER A 39 -8.59 -6.97 7.93
CA SER A 39 -7.88 -5.88 8.61
C SER A 39 -7.74 -4.68 7.68
N LEU A 40 -7.56 -3.47 8.25
CA LEU A 40 -7.35 -2.25 7.46
C LEU A 40 -6.18 -2.39 6.48
N ASN A 41 -5.07 -3.02 6.91
CA ASN A 41 -3.90 -3.22 6.06
C ASN A 41 -4.20 -4.17 4.90
N GLU A 42 -4.87 -5.29 5.14
CA GLU A 42 -5.26 -6.23 4.08
C GLU A 42 -6.23 -5.61 3.09
N TRP A 43 -7.19 -4.83 3.60
CA TRP A 43 -8.15 -4.11 2.76
C TRP A 43 -7.44 -3.10 1.85
N ILE A 44 -6.56 -2.25 2.40
CA ILE A 44 -5.78 -1.26 1.62
C ILE A 44 -4.89 -1.95 0.58
N VAL A 45 -4.18 -3.02 0.94
CA VAL A 45 -3.33 -3.77 0.00
C VAL A 45 -4.14 -4.35 -1.15
N GLY A 46 -5.34 -4.87 -0.87
CA GLY A 46 -6.29 -5.32 -1.89
C GLY A 46 -6.67 -4.19 -2.84
N THR A 47 -7.17 -3.08 -2.29
CA THR A 47 -7.57 -1.90 -3.08
C THR A 47 -6.44 -1.36 -3.96
N ILE A 48 -5.19 -1.31 -3.45
CA ILE A 48 -4.04 -0.87 -4.25
C ILE A 48 -3.77 -1.82 -5.42
N ARG A 49 -3.87 -3.14 -5.21
CA ARG A 49 -3.68 -4.13 -6.28
C ARG A 49 -4.76 -3.98 -7.34
N GLU A 50 -6.03 -3.95 -6.93
CA GLU A 50 -7.17 -3.77 -7.83
C GLU A 50 -7.08 -2.46 -8.65
N ALA A 51 -6.50 -1.41 -8.08
CA ALA A 51 -6.32 -0.13 -8.77
C ALA A 51 -5.06 -0.04 -9.66
N THR A 52 -4.15 -1.01 -9.58
CA THR A 52 -2.87 -0.99 -10.33
C THR A 52 -2.71 -2.14 -11.33
N GLU A 53 -3.64 -3.08 -11.35
CA GLU A 53 -3.86 -4.06 -12.43
C GLU A 53 -4.61 -3.43 -13.62
#